data_AF-A0A0D0DBL2-F1
#
_entry.id   AF-A0A0D0DBL2-F1
#
_cell.length_a   1.000
_cell.length_b   1.000
_cell.length_c   1.000
_cell.angle_alpha   90.00
_cell.angle_beta   90.00
_cell.angle_gamma   90.00
#
_symmetry.space_group_name_H-M   'P 1'
#
loop_
_entity.id
_entity.type
_entity.pdbx_description
1 polymer ?
#
loop_
_entity_poly.entity_id
_entity_poly.type
_entity_poly.pdbx_seq_one_letter_code
_entity_poly.pdbx_strand_id
1 'polypeptide(L)'
;MCQDSCMAFTGPFEDSDDCPMCGISRWDVVKLQESNGQCKVPVRKFLTILLGPQLQARYRDAQSAQDMNWLHDKADEIIEEIRRTGRIGVVEDIVMGWDFLGAKLDGDIKPGDIILLASMDGAQLYEDKESDCWMYIWILVNLSPDKRYRKLNVLPGGFIPGPNKPKNLDSFLAVGLHHLAALQREGLSVWDASRDIVFKPNLYFL
;
A
#
# COMPACT_ATOMS: atom_id res chain seq x y z
N MET A 1 3.54 18.57 -4.79
CA MET A 1 3.70 17.89 -6.10
C MET A 1 3.73 18.94 -7.19
N CYS A 2 4.24 18.60 -8.37
CA CYS A 2 4.21 19.46 -9.55
C CYS A 2 2.76 19.78 -9.94
N GLN A 3 2.47 21.01 -10.36
CA GLN A 3 1.13 21.44 -10.78
C GLN A 3 0.60 20.56 -11.92
N ASP A 4 1.45 20.22 -12.88
CA ASP A 4 1.13 19.35 -14.03
C ASP A 4 1.23 17.84 -13.74
N SER A 5 1.20 17.44 -12.46
CA SER A 5 1.33 16.04 -12.02
C SER A 5 2.58 15.32 -12.54
N CYS A 6 3.62 16.04 -12.98
CA CYS A 6 4.84 15.39 -13.47
C CYS A 6 5.44 14.48 -12.40
N MET A 7 5.53 14.95 -11.15
CA MET A 7 6.13 14.21 -10.02
C MET A 7 5.71 14.77 -8.66
N ALA A 8 5.93 13.97 -7.61
CA ALA A 8 5.97 14.41 -6.23
C ALA A 8 7.37 14.92 -5.85
N PHE A 9 7.42 15.88 -4.94
CA PHE A 9 8.66 16.41 -4.36
C PHE A 9 8.94 15.66 -3.06
N THR A 10 9.38 14.42 -3.21
CA THR A 10 9.54 13.40 -2.16
C THR A 10 10.76 12.55 -2.49
N GLY A 11 11.32 11.88 -1.48
CA GLY A 11 12.50 11.03 -1.67
C GLY A 11 13.64 11.82 -2.33
N PRO A 12 14.19 11.38 -3.47
CA PRO A 12 15.28 12.08 -4.17
C PRO A 12 14.97 13.53 -4.60
N PHE A 13 13.69 13.94 -4.59
CA PHE A 13 13.23 15.24 -5.04
C PHE A 13 12.72 16.14 -3.90
N GLU A 14 12.93 15.76 -2.65
CA GLU A 14 12.39 16.48 -1.49
C GLU A 14 12.90 17.92 -1.41
N ASP A 15 14.17 18.14 -1.74
CA ASP A 15 14.86 19.43 -1.69
C ASP A 15 14.73 20.25 -2.98
N SER A 16 14.10 19.70 -4.02
CA SER A 16 13.88 20.46 -5.26
C SER A 16 12.79 21.50 -5.07
N ASP A 17 13.09 22.75 -5.42
CA ASP A 17 12.12 23.86 -5.46
C ASP A 17 11.34 23.88 -6.79
N ASP A 18 11.98 23.50 -7.91
CA ASP A 18 11.38 23.46 -9.24
C ASP A 18 11.32 22.03 -9.79
N CYS A 19 10.31 21.75 -10.60
CA CYS A 19 10.12 20.44 -11.20
C CYS A 19 11.20 20.16 -12.26
N PRO A 20 12.07 19.16 -12.11
CA PRO A 20 13.13 18.84 -13.09
C PRO A 20 12.60 18.43 -14.48
N MET A 21 11.31 18.10 -14.60
CA MET A 21 10.71 17.73 -15.90
C MET A 21 10.11 18.90 -16.68
N CYS A 22 9.59 19.93 -16.01
CA CYS A 22 8.87 21.03 -16.67
C CYS A 22 9.31 22.42 -16.25
N GLY A 23 10.22 22.54 -15.27
CA GLY A 23 10.71 23.81 -14.74
C GLY A 23 9.73 24.57 -13.86
N ILE A 24 8.49 24.10 -13.70
CA ILE A 24 7.48 24.79 -12.90
C ILE A 24 7.81 24.66 -11.41
N SER A 25 7.73 25.78 -10.68
CA SER A 25 7.97 25.81 -9.25
C SER A 25 6.93 25.04 -8.46
N ARG A 26 7.35 24.39 -7.37
CA ARG A 26 6.44 23.72 -6.43
C ARG A 26 5.68 24.69 -5.54
N TRP A 27 6.10 25.95 -5.50
CA TRP A 27 5.56 26.99 -4.64
C TRP A 27 4.55 27.85 -5.39
N ASP A 28 3.58 28.39 -4.64
CA ASP A 28 2.71 29.47 -5.10
C ASP A 28 3.54 30.74 -5.29
N VAL A 29 3.80 31.07 -6.56
CA VAL A 29 4.70 32.17 -6.95
C VAL A 29 4.17 33.52 -6.48
N VAL A 30 2.84 33.71 -6.46
CA VAL A 30 2.22 34.96 -6.02
C VAL A 30 2.51 35.19 -4.54
N LYS A 31 2.22 34.18 -3.70
CA LYS A 31 2.49 34.28 -2.25
C LYS A 31 3.97 34.39 -1.94
N LEU A 32 4.82 33.73 -2.71
CA LEU A 32 6.26 33.80 -2.54
C LEU A 32 6.77 35.22 -2.86
N GLN A 33 6.26 35.85 -3.92
CA GLN A 33 6.63 37.23 -4.29
C GLN A 33 6.10 38.25 -3.29
N GLU A 34 4.83 38.17 -2.90
CA GLU A 34 4.21 39.08 -1.92
C GLU A 34 4.91 39.07 -0.56
N SER A 35 5.52 37.94 -0.21
CA SER A 35 6.27 37.77 1.03
C SER A 35 7.78 37.99 0.90
N ASN A 36 8.27 38.51 -0.23
CA ASN A 36 9.70 38.66 -0.52
C ASN A 36 10.51 37.36 -0.26
N GLY A 37 9.94 36.21 -0.63
CA GLY A 37 10.57 34.91 -0.49
C GLY A 37 10.38 34.21 0.86
N GLN A 38 9.69 34.83 1.83
CA GLN A 38 9.57 34.29 3.18
C GLN A 38 8.46 33.24 3.33
N CYS A 39 7.40 33.32 2.52
CA CYS A 39 6.25 32.43 2.59
C CYS A 39 6.27 31.39 1.46
N LYS A 40 6.71 30.17 1.77
CA LYS A 40 6.71 29.02 0.85
C LYS A 40 5.43 28.19 1.04
N VAL A 41 4.45 28.39 0.17
CA VAL A 41 3.19 27.61 0.15
C VAL A 41 3.21 26.66 -1.05
N PRO A 42 3.04 25.33 -0.88
CA PRO A 42 2.99 24.43 -2.02
C PRO A 42 1.80 24.72 -2.94
N VAL A 43 2.04 24.81 -4.24
CA VAL A 43 0.99 25.02 -5.26
C VAL A 43 -0.01 23.85 -5.27
N ARG A 44 0.47 22.65 -4.95
CA ARG A 44 -0.33 21.41 -5.01
C ARG A 44 0.17 20.35 -4.04
N LYS A 45 -0.77 19.64 -3.41
CA LYS A 45 -0.52 18.55 -2.47
C LYS A 45 -1.18 17.26 -2.97
N PHE A 46 -0.65 16.13 -2.51
CA PHE A 46 -1.26 14.82 -2.64
C PHE A 46 -1.30 14.18 -1.24
N LEU A 47 -2.06 13.09 -1.08
CA LEU A 47 -2.26 12.45 0.22
C LEU A 47 -1.75 11.02 0.21
N THR A 48 -1.08 10.62 1.29
CA THR A 48 -0.74 9.22 1.59
C THR A 48 -1.42 8.83 2.89
N ILE A 49 -2.05 7.66 2.91
CA ILE A 49 -2.68 7.09 4.10
C ILE A 49 -1.72 6.07 4.73
N LEU A 50 -1.54 6.20 6.04
CA LEU A 50 -0.61 5.35 6.79
C LEU A 50 -1.12 3.91 6.86
N LEU A 51 -0.33 2.96 6.37
CA LEU A 51 -0.59 1.52 6.40
C LEU A 51 -0.69 0.92 7.82
N GLY A 52 0.26 1.19 8.70
CA GLY A 52 0.31 0.61 10.06
C GLY A 52 -0.99 0.74 10.85
N PRO A 53 -1.57 1.94 11.01
CA PRO A 53 -2.87 2.12 11.67
C PRO A 53 -4.01 1.35 11.00
N GLN A 54 -4.00 1.23 9.66
CA GLN A 54 -5.00 0.46 8.93
C GLN A 54 -4.87 -1.04 9.23
N LEU A 55 -3.65 -1.58 9.29
CA LEU A 55 -3.39 -2.96 9.68
C LEU A 55 -3.81 -3.22 11.13
N GLN A 56 -3.44 -2.34 12.06
CA GLN A 56 -3.86 -2.46 13.47
C GLN A 56 -5.38 -2.48 13.60
N ALA A 57 -6.09 -1.65 12.84
CA ALA A 57 -7.55 -1.62 12.86
C ALA A 57 -8.17 -2.95 12.42
N ARG A 58 -7.54 -3.70 11.49
CA ARG A 58 -8.03 -5.01 11.02
C ARG A 58 -8.06 -6.07 12.11
N TYR A 59 -7.16 -5.98 13.07
CA TYR A 59 -7.07 -6.96 14.16
C TYR A 59 -7.90 -6.60 15.39
N ARG A 60 -8.53 -5.42 15.44
CA ARG A 60 -9.35 -4.99 16.58
C ARG A 60 -10.73 -5.65 16.66
N ASP A 61 -11.20 -6.22 15.56
CA ASP A 61 -12.42 -7.00 15.50
C ASP A 61 -12.07 -8.49 15.41
N ALA A 62 -12.70 -9.32 16.25
CA ALA A 62 -12.36 -10.73 16.36
C ALA A 62 -12.61 -11.50 15.05
N GLN A 63 -13.71 -11.21 14.34
CA GLN A 63 -14.01 -11.87 13.07
C GLN A 63 -13.03 -11.45 11.98
N SER A 64 -12.73 -10.15 11.89
CA SER A 64 -11.76 -9.61 10.93
C SER A 64 -10.36 -10.14 11.19
N ALA A 65 -9.96 -10.30 12.45
CA ALA A 65 -8.68 -10.88 12.84
C ALA A 65 -8.59 -12.38 12.48
N GLN A 66 -9.68 -13.14 12.66
CA GLN A 66 -9.74 -14.54 12.21
C GLN A 66 -9.60 -14.65 10.69
N ASP A 67 -10.27 -13.78 9.94
CA ASP A 67 -10.21 -13.77 8.48
C ASP A 67 -8.78 -13.56 7.95
N MET A 68 -7.92 -12.86 8.69
CA MET A 68 -6.51 -12.63 8.34
C MET A 68 -5.63 -13.90 8.43
N ASN A 69 -6.12 -14.98 9.06
CA ASN A 69 -5.40 -16.25 9.13
C ASN A 69 -5.61 -17.14 7.90
N TRP A 70 -6.63 -16.83 7.08
CA TRP A 70 -7.03 -17.66 5.94
C TRP A 70 -5.85 -18.06 5.04
N LEU A 71 -4.97 -17.12 4.71
CA LEU A 71 -3.81 -17.39 3.87
C LEU A 71 -2.88 -18.45 4.47
N HIS A 72 -2.60 -18.35 5.78
CA HIS A 72 -1.70 -19.29 6.44
C HIS A 72 -2.35 -20.66 6.58
N ASP A 73 -3.62 -20.70 6.99
CA ASP A 73 -4.40 -21.93 7.12
C ASP A 73 -4.48 -22.64 5.77
N LYS A 74 -4.79 -21.89 4.70
CA LYS A 74 -4.89 -22.45 3.36
C LYS A 74 -3.55 -22.98 2.85
N ALA A 75 -2.46 -22.30 3.17
CA ALA A 75 -1.12 -22.75 2.83
C ALA A 75 -0.76 -24.07 3.54
N ASP A 76 -1.11 -24.20 4.82
CA ASP A 76 -0.86 -25.43 5.59
C ASP A 76 -1.67 -26.61 5.01
N GLU A 77 -2.93 -26.39 4.64
CA GLU A 77 -3.73 -27.40 3.92
C GLU A 77 -3.04 -27.87 2.62
N ILE A 78 -2.56 -26.92 1.81
CA ILE A 78 -1.90 -27.21 0.53
C ILE A 78 -0.59 -27.96 0.74
N ILE A 79 0.22 -27.55 1.72
CA ILE A 79 1.49 -28.21 2.03
C ILE A 79 1.25 -29.66 2.45
N GLU A 80 0.25 -29.93 3.29
CA GLU A 80 -0.11 -31.29 3.68
C GLU A 80 -0.63 -32.12 2.49
N GLU A 81 -1.40 -31.51 1.59
CA GLU A 81 -1.83 -32.17 0.36
C GLU A 81 -0.65 -32.55 -0.55
N ILE A 82 0.31 -31.63 -0.73
CA ILE A 82 1.54 -31.89 -1.49
C ILE A 82 2.35 -33.01 -0.85
N ARG A 83 2.50 -33.02 0.48
CA ARG A 83 3.21 -34.09 1.21
C ARG A 83 2.57 -35.46 0.99
N ARG A 84 1.24 -35.51 0.93
CA ARG A 84 0.47 -36.75 0.72
C ARG A 84 0.47 -37.22 -0.73
N THR A 85 0.39 -36.31 -1.69
CA THR A 85 0.10 -36.64 -3.11
C THR A 85 1.28 -36.43 -4.06
N GLY A 86 2.29 -35.67 -3.63
CA GLY A 86 3.42 -35.23 -4.46
C GLY A 86 3.04 -34.25 -5.55
N ARG A 87 1.84 -33.64 -5.50
CA ARG A 87 1.34 -32.74 -6.56
C ARG A 87 0.68 -31.51 -5.96
N ILE A 88 0.83 -30.39 -6.65
CA ILE A 88 -0.05 -29.24 -6.52
C ILE A 88 -1.18 -29.45 -7.54
N GLY A 89 -2.42 -29.23 -7.12
CA GLY A 89 -3.57 -29.23 -8.02
C GLY A 89 -3.51 -28.08 -9.04
N VAL A 90 -4.67 -27.68 -9.55
CA VAL A 90 -4.77 -26.44 -10.33
C VAL A 90 -4.45 -25.25 -9.42
N VAL A 91 -3.58 -24.35 -9.89
CA VAL A 91 -3.23 -23.12 -9.16
C VAL A 91 -4.33 -22.08 -9.38
N GLU A 92 -5.08 -21.77 -8.33
CA GLU A 92 -6.25 -20.87 -8.39
C GLU A 92 -6.06 -19.54 -7.63
N ASP A 93 -5.10 -19.47 -6.70
CA ASP A 93 -4.76 -18.24 -5.96
C ASP A 93 -3.25 -18.21 -5.65
N ILE A 94 -2.76 -17.02 -5.29
CA ILE A 94 -1.39 -16.68 -4.92
C ILE A 94 -0.82 -17.65 -3.88
N VAL A 95 -1.64 -18.09 -2.92
CA VAL A 95 -1.24 -19.05 -1.86
C VAL A 95 -0.75 -20.40 -2.40
N MET A 96 -1.15 -20.77 -3.63
CA MET A 96 -0.73 -22.02 -4.29
C MET A 96 0.55 -21.85 -5.12
N GLY A 97 1.07 -20.63 -5.26
CA GLY A 97 2.29 -20.34 -6.00
C GLY A 97 3.54 -20.78 -5.23
N TRP A 98 4.52 -21.32 -5.95
CA TRP A 98 5.77 -21.78 -5.33
C TRP A 98 6.58 -20.65 -4.68
N ASP A 99 6.49 -19.41 -5.18
CA ASP A 99 7.16 -18.26 -4.56
C ASP A 99 6.68 -18.03 -3.12
N PHE A 100 5.38 -18.22 -2.86
CA PHE A 100 4.82 -18.11 -1.52
C PHE A 100 5.05 -19.39 -0.70
N LEU A 101 4.74 -20.56 -1.27
CA LEU A 101 4.88 -21.84 -0.56
C LEU A 101 6.33 -22.15 -0.20
N GLY A 102 7.27 -21.88 -1.11
CA GLY A 102 8.70 -22.02 -0.90
C GLY A 102 9.16 -21.13 0.26
N ALA A 103 8.84 -19.83 0.23
CA ALA A 103 9.17 -18.90 1.31
C ALA A 103 8.56 -19.33 2.67
N LYS A 104 7.36 -19.91 2.68
CA LYS A 104 6.77 -20.48 3.91
C LYS A 104 7.50 -21.74 4.37
N LEU A 105 7.87 -22.64 3.46
CA LEU A 105 8.60 -23.88 3.77
C LEU A 105 10.02 -23.62 4.27
N ASP A 106 10.68 -22.60 3.73
CA ASP A 106 12.02 -22.16 4.14
C ASP A 106 12.00 -21.41 5.48
N GLY A 107 10.80 -21.04 5.97
CA GLY A 107 10.60 -20.38 7.25
C GLY A 107 10.75 -18.85 7.20
N ASP A 108 10.86 -18.27 6.00
CA ASP A 108 10.88 -16.82 5.80
C ASP A 108 9.53 -16.22 6.17
N ILE A 109 8.43 -16.78 5.65
CA ILE A 109 7.07 -16.36 6.00
C ILE A 109 6.54 -17.18 7.18
N LYS A 110 6.26 -16.51 8.30
CA LYS A 110 5.84 -17.13 9.56
C LYS A 110 4.33 -17.00 9.77
N PRO A 111 3.73 -17.83 10.65
CA PRO A 111 2.33 -17.68 11.03
C PRO A 111 2.03 -16.28 11.56
N GLY A 112 1.03 -15.62 10.99
CA GLY A 112 0.59 -14.28 11.37
C GLY A 112 1.29 -13.15 10.63
N ASP A 113 2.29 -13.42 9.77
CA ASP A 113 2.87 -12.40 8.89
C ASP A 113 1.84 -11.86 7.89
N ILE A 114 1.96 -10.59 7.53
CA ILE A 114 0.99 -9.91 6.67
C ILE A 114 1.60 -9.74 5.28
N ILE A 115 0.90 -10.22 4.26
CA ILE A 115 1.28 -10.16 2.86
C ILE A 115 0.44 -9.10 2.15
N LEU A 116 1.12 -8.16 1.51
CA LEU A 116 0.53 -6.99 0.86
C LEU A 116 0.80 -7.02 -0.63
N LEU A 117 -0.20 -6.63 -1.40
CA LEU A 117 -0.08 -6.28 -2.81
C LEU A 117 -0.52 -4.83 -3.00
N ALA A 118 0.15 -4.07 -3.86
CA ALA A 118 -0.30 -2.73 -4.25
C ALA A 118 -0.98 -2.76 -5.62
N SER A 119 -2.01 -1.94 -5.78
CA SER A 119 -2.61 -1.63 -7.08
C SER A 119 -2.85 -0.13 -7.19
N MET A 120 -2.72 0.43 -8.39
CA MET A 120 -2.94 1.84 -8.66
C MET A 120 -3.68 2.02 -9.97
N ASP A 121 -4.68 2.90 -9.98
CA ASP A 121 -5.37 3.28 -11.20
C ASP A 121 -5.89 4.73 -11.13
N GLY A 122 -6.21 5.28 -12.30
CA GLY A 122 -6.95 6.53 -12.45
C GLY A 122 -8.45 6.31 -12.24
N ALA A 123 -9.11 7.33 -11.70
CA ALA A 123 -10.56 7.34 -11.47
C ALA A 123 -11.13 8.71 -11.81
N GLN A 124 -12.19 8.70 -12.62
CA GLN A 124 -13.00 9.88 -12.89
C GLN A 124 -14.07 10.02 -11.79
N LEU A 125 -13.96 11.06 -10.97
CA LEU A 125 -14.85 11.24 -9.81
C LEU A 125 -16.15 11.98 -10.14
N TYR A 126 -16.23 12.66 -11.29
CA TYR A 126 -17.38 13.44 -11.71
C TYR A 126 -17.69 13.19 -13.19
N GLU A 127 -18.98 13.03 -13.50
CA GLU A 127 -19.49 12.74 -14.84
C GLU A 127 -19.11 13.83 -15.86
N ASP A 128 -19.29 15.10 -15.49
CA ASP A 128 -19.13 16.25 -16.40
C ASP A 128 -17.91 17.14 -16.11
N LYS A 129 -16.82 16.59 -15.55
CA LYS A 129 -15.57 17.33 -15.34
C LYS A 129 -14.35 16.50 -15.70
N GLU A 130 -13.34 17.16 -16.29
CA GLU A 130 -11.96 16.66 -16.33
C GLU A 130 -11.40 16.62 -14.89
N SER A 131 -11.66 15.54 -14.16
CA SER A 131 -11.06 15.36 -12.83
C SER A 131 -10.67 13.90 -12.61
N ASP A 132 -9.56 13.53 -13.25
CA ASP A 132 -8.92 12.22 -13.10
C ASP A 132 -8.04 12.18 -11.84
N CYS A 133 -8.57 11.64 -10.74
CA CYS A 133 -7.77 11.36 -9.56
C CYS A 133 -7.08 10.01 -9.71
N TRP A 134 -5.82 9.91 -9.33
CA TRP A 134 -5.12 8.63 -9.27
C TRP A 134 -5.09 8.15 -7.83
N MET A 135 -5.43 6.89 -7.60
CA MET A 135 -5.38 6.30 -6.28
C MET A 135 -4.61 4.99 -6.31
N TYR A 136 -3.81 4.76 -5.27
CA TYR A 136 -3.26 3.44 -5.01
C TYR A 136 -3.83 2.87 -3.73
N ILE A 137 -3.93 1.56 -3.70
CA ILE A 137 -4.54 0.77 -2.66
C ILE A 137 -3.59 -0.35 -2.24
N TRP A 138 -3.72 -0.78 -0.99
CA TRP A 138 -3.12 -2.00 -0.48
C TRP A 138 -4.18 -3.09 -0.40
N ILE A 139 -3.82 -4.25 -0.90
CA ILE A 139 -4.63 -5.47 -0.92
C ILE A 139 -4.02 -6.43 0.09
N LEU A 140 -4.86 -6.93 1.01
CA LEU A 140 -4.48 -7.87 2.06
C LEU A 140 -4.56 -9.30 1.53
N VAL A 141 -3.44 -9.87 1.11
CA VAL A 141 -3.39 -11.23 0.54
C VAL A 141 -3.77 -12.29 1.60
N ASN A 142 -3.61 -11.95 2.89
CA ASN A 142 -4.08 -12.71 4.04
C ASN A 142 -5.55 -13.14 3.97
N LEU A 143 -6.39 -12.35 3.31
CA LEU A 143 -7.82 -12.61 3.17
C LEU A 143 -8.10 -13.55 2.00
N SER A 144 -9.17 -14.34 2.12
CA SER A 144 -9.69 -15.21 1.07
C SER A 144 -10.10 -14.44 -0.20
N PRO A 145 -10.05 -15.05 -1.40
CA PRO A 145 -10.43 -14.41 -2.66
C PRO A 145 -11.78 -13.70 -2.65
N ASP A 146 -12.78 -14.29 -2.01
CA ASP A 146 -14.15 -13.77 -1.94
C ASP A 146 -14.28 -12.51 -1.06
N LYS A 147 -13.31 -12.29 -0.16
CA LYS A 147 -13.24 -11.15 0.76
C LYS A 147 -12.20 -10.11 0.34
N ARG A 148 -11.03 -10.51 -0.15
CA ARG A 148 -9.84 -9.68 -0.40
C ARG A 148 -10.13 -8.43 -1.23
N TYR A 149 -10.92 -8.55 -2.30
CA TYR A 149 -11.23 -7.46 -3.22
C TYR A 149 -12.54 -6.72 -2.90
N ARG A 150 -13.21 -7.06 -1.80
CA ARG A 150 -14.41 -6.32 -1.37
C ARG A 150 -13.99 -4.95 -0.87
N LYS A 151 -14.79 -3.92 -1.19
CA LYS A 151 -14.55 -2.52 -0.80
C LYS A 151 -14.16 -2.35 0.68
N LEU A 152 -14.78 -3.12 1.57
CA LEU A 152 -14.50 -3.07 3.00
C LEU A 152 -13.07 -3.48 3.37
N ASN A 153 -12.42 -4.30 2.54
CA ASN A 153 -11.13 -4.95 2.82
C ASN A 153 -9.95 -4.36 2.04
N VAL A 154 -10.23 -3.54 1.03
CA VAL A 154 -9.21 -2.78 0.31
C VAL A 154 -8.79 -1.57 1.14
N LEU A 155 -7.49 -1.41 1.37
CA LEU A 155 -6.95 -0.31 2.16
C LEU A 155 -6.53 0.84 1.24
N PRO A 156 -6.99 2.08 1.44
CA PRO A 156 -6.43 3.21 0.70
C PRO A 156 -4.95 3.39 1.03
N GLY A 157 -4.13 3.54 -0.01
CA GLY A 157 -2.72 3.86 0.09
C GLY A 157 -2.45 5.35 -0.09
N GLY A 158 -3.06 5.97 -1.10
CA GLY A 158 -2.93 7.41 -1.34
C GLY A 158 -3.73 7.93 -2.53
N PHE A 159 -3.81 9.25 -2.62
CA PHE A 159 -4.61 10.00 -3.60
C PHE A 159 -3.75 11.09 -4.24
N ILE A 160 -3.64 11.04 -5.56
CA ILE A 160 -2.91 11.99 -6.40
C ILE A 160 -3.95 12.76 -7.22
N PRO A 161 -4.19 14.05 -6.92
CA PRO A 161 -5.24 14.79 -7.58
C PRO A 161 -4.97 14.97 -9.10
N GLY A 162 -6.03 15.05 -9.90
CA GLY A 162 -6.01 15.31 -11.36
C GLY A 162 -6.07 16.79 -11.77
N PRO A 163 -6.00 17.13 -13.06
CA PRO A 163 -6.51 16.29 -14.15
C PRO A 163 -5.42 15.45 -14.83
N ASN A 164 -4.15 15.79 -14.64
CA ASN A 164 -3.05 15.15 -15.36
C ASN A 164 -2.65 13.82 -14.73
N LYS A 165 -2.42 12.81 -15.57
CA LYS A 165 -1.79 11.55 -15.19
C LYS A 165 -0.40 11.79 -14.58
N PRO A 166 -0.05 11.12 -13.47
CA PRO A 166 1.29 11.16 -12.93
C PRO A 166 2.33 10.66 -13.95
N LYS A 167 3.37 11.45 -14.24
CA LYS A 167 4.43 11.02 -15.17
C LYS A 167 5.47 10.13 -14.49
N ASN A 168 5.89 10.49 -13.28
CA ASN A 168 6.78 9.70 -12.43
C ASN A 168 5.98 9.12 -11.24
N LEU A 169 5.41 7.92 -11.43
CA LEU A 169 4.60 7.24 -10.41
C LEU A 169 5.41 6.93 -9.14
N ASP A 170 6.67 6.53 -9.29
CA ASP A 170 7.55 6.14 -8.19
C ASP A 170 7.71 7.27 -7.17
N SER A 171 7.82 8.52 -7.64
CA SER A 171 7.89 9.68 -6.74
C SER A 171 6.66 9.79 -5.82
N PHE A 172 5.46 9.46 -6.33
CA PHE A 172 4.23 9.49 -5.52
C PHE A 172 4.12 8.27 -4.58
N LEU A 173 4.59 7.10 -5.03
CA LEU A 173 4.61 5.87 -4.22
C LEU A 173 5.68 5.87 -3.13
N ALA A 174 6.75 6.66 -3.29
CA ALA A 174 7.88 6.70 -2.38
C ALA A 174 7.49 6.88 -0.91
N VAL A 175 6.50 7.73 -0.61
CA VAL A 175 6.03 7.96 0.77
C VAL A 175 5.35 6.71 1.35
N GLY A 176 4.51 6.05 0.56
CA GLY A 176 3.82 4.83 0.98
C GLY A 176 4.78 3.66 1.20
N LEU A 177 5.70 3.46 0.26
CA LEU A 177 6.72 2.42 0.34
C LEU A 177 7.75 2.70 1.45
N HIS A 178 8.11 3.96 1.68
CA HIS A 178 8.95 4.34 2.81
C HIS A 178 8.29 3.97 4.14
N HIS A 179 6.99 4.22 4.28
CA HIS A 179 6.26 3.82 5.48
C HIS A 179 6.21 2.29 5.64
N LEU A 180 5.99 1.54 4.57
CA LEU A 180 6.08 0.07 4.61
C LEU A 180 7.47 -0.39 5.06
N ALA A 181 8.54 0.17 4.48
CA ALA A 181 9.92 -0.16 4.85
C ALA A 181 10.24 0.20 6.32
N ALA A 182 9.72 1.32 6.83
CA ALA A 182 9.83 1.66 8.24
C ALA A 182 9.15 0.62 9.13
N LEU A 183 7.94 0.18 8.78
CA LEU A 183 7.23 -0.87 9.51
C LEU A 183 7.97 -2.22 9.46
N GLN A 184 8.60 -2.56 8.32
CA GLN A 184 9.42 -3.77 8.19
C GLN A 184 10.67 -3.72 9.08
N ARG A 185 11.27 -2.54 9.26
CA ARG A 185 12.49 -2.35 10.05
C ARG A 185 12.23 -2.21 11.55
N GLU A 186 11.24 -1.40 11.90
CA GLU A 186 10.94 -1.00 13.29
C GLU A 186 9.94 -1.96 13.94
N GLY A 187 9.16 -2.68 13.11
CA GLY A 187 8.09 -3.57 13.54
C GLY A 187 6.77 -2.85 13.80
N LEU A 188 5.67 -3.55 13.60
CA LEU A 188 4.32 -3.08 13.94
C LEU A 188 3.78 -3.91 15.10
N SER A 189 3.43 -3.28 16.23
CA SER A 189 2.74 -3.99 17.32
C SER A 189 1.25 -4.01 17.05
N VAL A 190 0.65 -5.20 17.07
CA VAL A 190 -0.77 -5.43 16.76
C VAL A 190 -1.40 -6.22 17.90
N TRP A 191 -2.55 -5.75 18.38
CA TRP A 191 -3.41 -6.53 19.28
C TRP A 191 -4.44 -7.29 18.45
N ASP A 192 -4.44 -8.61 18.60
CA ASP A 192 -5.33 -9.55 17.93
C ASP A 192 -6.53 -9.87 18.83
N ALA A 193 -7.69 -9.29 18.51
CA ALA A 193 -8.92 -9.49 19.26
C ALA A 193 -9.45 -10.92 19.20
N SER A 194 -9.03 -11.74 18.23
CA SER A 194 -9.49 -13.14 18.13
C SER A 194 -8.78 -14.07 19.12
N ARG A 195 -7.54 -13.74 19.49
CA ARG A 195 -6.69 -14.54 20.39
C ARG A 195 -6.37 -13.85 21.71
N ASP A 196 -6.74 -12.58 21.83
CA ASP A 196 -6.38 -11.67 22.94
C ASP A 196 -4.88 -11.64 23.23
N ILE A 197 -4.08 -11.46 22.17
CA ILE A 197 -2.62 -11.36 22.28
C ILE A 197 -2.10 -10.14 21.54
N VAL A 198 -0.95 -9.63 22.00
CA VAL A 198 -0.15 -8.67 21.25
C VAL A 198 0.96 -9.43 20.53
N PHE A 199 1.09 -9.20 19.23
CA PHE A 199 2.14 -9.79 18.41
C PHE A 199 2.74 -8.76 17.44
N LYS A 200 3.83 -9.14 16.78
CA LYS A 200 4.53 -8.30 15.79
C LYS A 200 4.63 -9.05 14.46
N PRO A 201 3.71 -8.84 13.50
CA PRO A 201 3.83 -9.44 12.18
C PRO A 201 5.02 -8.84 11.42
N ASN A 202 5.72 -9.68 10.65
CA ASN A 202 6.52 -9.16 9.54
C ASN A 202 5.57 -8.77 8.40
N LEU A 203 5.95 -7.74 7.65
CA LEU A 203 5.19 -7.29 6.48
C LEU A 203 5.95 -7.66 5.22
N TYR A 204 5.27 -8.33 4.30
CA TYR A 204 5.81 -8.69 2.99
C TYR A 204 5.07 -7.93 1.89
N PHE A 205 5.82 -7.52 0.88
CA PHE A 205 5.30 -6.83 -0.29
C PHE A 205 5.53 -7.70 -1.52
N LEU A 206 4.45 -8.04 -2.23
CA LEU A 206 4.46 -8.74 -3.51
C LEU A 206 4.41 -7.74 -4.67
#